data_AF-A0A3D9XL79-F1
#
_entry.id   AF-A0A3D9XL79-F1
#
_cell.length_a   1.000
_cell.length_b   1.000
_cell.length_c   1.000
_cell.angle_alpha   90.00
_cell.angle_beta   90.00
_cell.angle_gamma   90.00
#
_symmetry.space_group_name_H-M   'P 1'
#
loop_
_entity.id
_entity.type
_entity.pdbx_description
1 polymer ?
#
loop_
_entity_poly.entity_id
_entity_poly.type
_entity_poly.pdbx_seq_one_letter_code
_entity_poly.pdbx_strand_id
1 'polypeptide(L)' 'MARQTNQRVRDVFGESGIAAEWIAAACAGKEAFATAQMAHKVATKRRLPSSHYRCRVCGLWHIASRRK' A
#
# COMPACT_ATOMS: atom_id res chain seq x y z
N MET A 1 1.82 -15.79 -21.49
CA MET A 1 2.89 -15.63 -20.49
C MET A 1 2.90 -14.18 -19.98
N ALA A 2 2.17 -13.88 -18.90
CA ALA A 2 2.04 -12.50 -18.39
C ALA A 2 2.97 -12.30 -17.18
N ARG A 3 4.14 -11.69 -17.42
CA ARG A 3 5.19 -11.47 -16.41
C ARG A 3 5.60 -9.99 -16.32
N GLN A 4 4.63 -9.08 -16.42
CA GLN A 4 4.88 -7.63 -16.37
C GLN A 4 3.93 -6.93 -15.41
N THR A 5 4.25 -6.95 -14.11
CA THR A 5 3.65 -5.98 -13.17
C THR A 5 4.60 -5.55 -12.05
N ASN A 6 5.80 -6.13 -11.93
CA ASN A 6 6.73 -5.84 -10.82
C ASN A 6 8.10 -5.27 -11.23
N GLN A 7 8.34 -4.94 -12.50
CA GLN A 7 9.63 -4.38 -12.93
C GLN A 7 9.79 -2.92 -12.45
N ARG A 8 8.76 -2.08 -12.62
CA ARG A 8 8.79 -0.65 -12.24
C ARG A 8 9.03 -0.37 -10.76
N VAL A 9 8.65 -1.27 -9.85
CA VAL A 9 8.89 -1.09 -8.41
C VAL A 9 10.35 -1.35 -8.07
N ARG A 10 11.02 -2.26 -8.79
CA ARG A 10 12.44 -2.57 -8.61
C ARG A 10 13.35 -1.48 -9.18
N ASP A 11 12.98 -0.90 -10.32
CA ASP A 11 13.77 0.16 -10.96
C ASP A 11 13.74 1.50 -10.20
N VAL A 12 12.67 1.81 -9.46
CA VAL A 12 12.57 3.05 -8.67
C VAL A 12 13.27 2.94 -7.31
N PHE A 13 13.37 1.73 -6.74
CA PHE A 13 13.84 1.48 -5.38
C PHE A 13 15.00 0.47 -5.35
N GLY A 14 16.02 0.71 -6.19
CA GLY A 14 17.16 -0.16 -6.41
C GLY A 14 17.67 -0.90 -5.17
N GLU A 15 17.59 -2.23 -5.23
CA GLU A 15 18.38 -3.31 -4.59
C GLU A 15 19.02 -3.12 -3.19
N SER A 16 18.57 -2.19 -2.37
CA SER A 16 19.21 -1.84 -1.10
C SER A 16 18.23 -2.09 0.05
N GLY A 17 18.62 -2.88 1.06
CA GLY A 17 17.80 -3.21 2.24
C GLY A 17 17.15 -2.00 2.94
N ILE A 18 17.71 -0.80 2.73
CA ILE A 18 17.16 0.49 3.15
C ILE A 18 15.75 0.72 2.58
N ALA A 19 15.47 0.37 1.32
CA ALA A 19 14.14 0.55 0.74
C ALA A 19 13.07 -0.29 1.46
N ALA A 20 13.42 -1.51 1.89
CA ALA A 20 12.51 -2.39 2.62
C ALA A 20 12.20 -1.84 4.03
N GLU A 21 13.20 -1.30 4.73
CA GLU A 21 13.00 -0.64 6.03
C GLU A 21 12.15 0.63 5.92
N TRP A 22 12.37 1.43 4.87
CA TRP A 22 11.54 2.62 4.60
C TRP A 22 10.10 2.27 4.24
N ILE A 23 9.90 1.21 3.44
CA ILE A 23 8.56 0.67 3.16
C ILE A 23 7.92 0.17 4.46
N ALA A 24 8.65 -0.59 5.27
CA ALA A 24 8.17 -1.11 6.54
C ALA A 24 7.78 0.02 7.49
N ALA A 25 8.59 1.06 7.64
CA ALA A 25 8.29 2.23 8.47
C ALA A 25 7.09 3.05 7.94
N ALA A 26 7.02 3.27 6.62
CA ALA A 26 5.94 4.07 6.01
C ALA A 26 4.57 3.37 6.07
N CYS A 27 4.57 2.04 5.99
CA CYS A 27 3.38 1.19 6.01
C CYS A 27 3.12 0.53 7.39
N ALA A 28 3.99 0.74 8.39
CA ALA A 28 3.85 0.17 9.73
C ALA A 28 2.47 0.50 10.33
N GLY A 29 1.78 -0.55 10.81
CA GLY A 29 0.46 -0.42 11.43
C GLY A 29 -0.69 -0.11 10.47
N LYS A 30 -0.46 -0.10 9.16
CA LYS A 30 -1.51 0.13 8.15
C LYS A 30 -1.76 -1.14 7.35
N GLU A 31 -3.02 -1.55 7.24
CA GLU A 31 -3.40 -2.64 6.35
C GLU A 31 -3.21 -2.23 4.90
N ALA A 32 -2.62 -3.14 4.11
CA ALA A 32 -2.38 -2.98 2.69
C ALA A 32 -3.27 -3.94 1.90
N PHE A 33 -3.84 -3.46 0.80
CA PHE A 33 -4.76 -4.18 -0.06
C PHE A 33 -4.28 -4.14 -1.51
N ALA A 34 -4.51 -5.21 -2.26
CA ALA A 34 -4.11 -5.29 -3.66
C ALA A 34 -4.92 -4.35 -4.57
N THR A 35 -6.20 -4.09 -4.24
CA THR A 35 -7.10 -3.27 -5.05
C THR A 35 -7.85 -2.25 -4.21
N ALA A 36 -8.27 -1.15 -4.86
CA ALA A 36 -9.11 -0.12 -4.24
C ALA A 36 -10.43 -0.70 -3.71
N GLN A 37 -11.04 -1.63 -4.46
CA GLN A 37 -12.28 -2.29 -4.10
C GLN A 37 -12.17 -3.09 -2.80
N MET A 38 -11.04 -3.79 -2.59
CA MET A 38 -10.79 -4.50 -1.33
C MET A 38 -10.65 -3.54 -0.16
N ALA A 39 -9.88 -2.46 -0.31
CA ALA A 39 -9.73 -1.43 0.70
C ALA A 39 -11.09 -0.80 1.06
N HIS A 40 -11.90 -0.46 0.05
CA HIS A 40 -13.25 0.07 0.21
C HIS A 40 -14.17 -0.91 0.94
N LYS A 41 -14.21 -2.18 0.52
CA LYS A 41 -15.05 -3.22 1.15
C LYS A 41 -14.70 -3.41 2.62
N VAL A 42 -13.41 -3.42 2.96
CA VAL A 42 -12.94 -3.55 4.35
C VAL A 42 -13.25 -2.29 5.15
N ALA A 43 -13.03 -1.10 4.58
CA ALA A 43 -13.36 0.17 5.23
C ALA A 43 -14.85 0.25 5.59
N THR A 44 -15.74 -0.08 4.64
CA THR A 44 -17.19 -0.11 4.87
C THR A 44 -17.56 -1.13 5.94
N LYS A 45 -17.01 -2.35 5.88
CA LYS A 45 -17.28 -3.41 6.88
C LYS A 45 -16.86 -2.98 8.29
N ARG A 46 -15.75 -2.25 8.42
CA ARG A 46 -15.21 -1.78 9.70
C ARG A 46 -15.70 -0.39 10.12
N ARG A 47 -16.60 0.22 9.35
CA ARG A 47 -17.09 1.60 9.58
C ARG A 47 -15.94 2.61 9.70
N LEU A 48 -14.85 2.35 8.99
CA LEU A 48 -13.70 3.25 8.89
C LEU A 48 -14.00 4.36 7.87
N PRO A 49 -13.23 5.46 7.87
CA PRO A 49 -13.33 6.46 6.81
C PRO A 49 -13.23 5.79 5.44
N SER A 50 -14.10 6.20 4.51
CA SER A 50 -14.08 5.74 3.12
C SER A 50 -12.89 6.28 2.32
N SER A 51 -12.03 7.10 2.94
CA SER A 51 -10.80 7.58 2.31
C SER A 51 -9.77 6.45 2.25
N HIS A 52 -9.42 6.05 1.04
CA HIS A 52 -8.45 5.00 0.72
C HIS A 52 -7.51 5.55 -0.36
N TYR A 53 -6.22 5.25 -0.25
CA TYR A 53 -5.20 5.82 -1.12
C TYR A 53 -4.19 4.77 -1.58
N ARG A 54 -3.62 4.98 -2.76
CA ARG A 54 -2.49 4.19 -3.25
C ARG A 54 -1.20 4.75 -2.67
N CYS A 55 -0.47 3.92 -1.92
CA CYS A 55 0.81 4.32 -1.35
C CYS A 55 1.87 4.40 -2.46
N ARG A 56 2.65 5.48 -2.48
CA ARG A 56 3.73 5.68 -3.45
C ARG A 56 4.98 4.85 -3.14
N VAL A 57 5.07 4.31 -1.92
CA VAL A 57 6.21 3.57 -1.40
C VAL A 57 6.06 2.07 -1.67
N CYS A 58 4.96 1.45 -1.21
CA CYS A 58 4.71 0.02 -1.46
C CYS A 58 3.84 -0.27 -2.69
N GLY A 59 3.22 0.76 -3.29
CA GLY A 59 2.33 0.62 -4.44
C GLY A 59 0.93 0.04 -4.15
N LEU A 60 0.68 -0.41 -2.91
CA LEU A 60 -0.58 -1.02 -2.46
C LEU A 60 -1.59 0.02 -1.97
N TRP A 61 -2.84 -0.42 -1.81
CA TRP A 61 -3.93 0.41 -1.30
C TRP A 61 -4.00 0.35 0.21
N HIS A 62 -4.09 1.51 0.86
CA HIS A 62 -4.28 1.60 2.31
C HIS A 62 -5.56 2.35 2.63
N ILE A 63 -6.17 2.03 3.77
CA ILE A 63 -7.26 2.82 4.35
C ILE A 63 -6.63 3.98 5.11
N ALA A 64 -7.09 5.21 4.86
CA ALA A 64 -6.62 6.37 5.60
C ALA A 64 -7.09 6.23 7.07
N SER A 65 -6.15 6.01 7.99
CA SER A 65 -6.47 6.14 9.40
C SER A 65 -6.59 7.64 9.71
N ARG A 66 -7.69 8.05 10.34
CA ARG A 66 -7.73 9.36 10.99
C ARG A 66 -6.69 9.31 12.10
N ARG A 67 -5.50 9.87 11.89
CA ARG A 67 -4.73 10.36 13.04
C ARG A 67 -5.49 11.60 13.53
N LYS A 68 -6.08 11.48 14.72
CA LYS A 68 -6.49 12.64 15.51
C LYS A 68 -5.25 13.41 15.92
#